data_AF-A0A0F9FVV6-F1
#
_entry.id   AF-A0A0F9FVV6-F1
#
_cell.length_a   1.000
_cell.length_b   1.000
_cell.length_c   1.000
_cell.angle_alpha   90.00
_cell.angle_beta   90.00
_cell.angle_gamma   90.00
#
_symmetry.space_group_name_H-M   'P 1'
#
loop_
_entity.id
_entity.type
_entity.pdbx_description
1 polymer ?
#
loop_
_entity_poly.entity_id
_entity_poly.type
_entity_poly.pdbx_seq_one_letter_code
_entity_poly.pdbx_strand_id
1 'polypeptide(L)' 'MSGFTEETDCPKCGGEFFHKSTDNRDIEGNYAYCLDCGHSYAMTEAAWSLEEVNEERIEWELKPLTELKKQVN' A
#
# COMPACT_ATOMS: atom_id res chain seq x y z
N MET A 1 6.56 17.52 -1.99
CA MET A 1 5.55 16.83 -1.18
C MET A 1 4.31 16.68 -2.02
N SER A 2 4.09 15.49 -2.56
CA SER A 2 2.86 15.13 -3.27
C SER A 2 2.09 14.20 -2.35
N GLY A 3 0.93 14.64 -1.88
CA GLY A 3 0.00 13.82 -1.11
C GLY A 3 -1.29 13.65 -1.90
N PHE A 4 -1.93 12.50 -1.79
CA PHE A 4 -3.28 12.29 -2.29
C PHE A 4 -4.14 11.72 -1.18
N THR A 5 -5.42 12.07 -1.21
CA THR A 5 -6.39 11.52 -0.26
C THR A 5 -7.07 10.34 -0.95
N GLU A 6 -7.09 9.21 -0.27
CA GLU A 6 -7.77 7.98 -0.71
C GLU A 6 -8.86 7.66 0.29
N GLU A 7 -10.00 7.18 -0.21
CA GLU A 7 -11.10 6.74 0.62
C GLU A 7 -10.87 5.28 1.02
N THR A 8 -10.60 5.05 2.30
CA THR A 8 -10.40 3.72 2.88
C THR A 8 -10.92 3.77 4.32
N ASP A 9 -11.34 2.65 4.89
CA ASP A 9 -11.90 2.63 6.24
C ASP A 9 -10.82 2.70 7.33
N CYS A 10 -10.93 3.68 8.22
CA CYS A 10 -10.03 3.80 9.37
C CYS A 10 -10.22 2.63 10.32
N PRO A 11 -9.20 1.78 10.56
CA PRO A 11 -9.37 0.61 11.42
C PRO A 11 -9.58 0.97 12.89
N LYS A 12 -9.41 2.25 13.27
CA LYS A 12 -9.62 2.73 14.63
C LYS A 12 -11.00 3.38 14.86
N CYS A 13 -11.50 4.16 13.91
CA CYS A 13 -12.75 4.90 14.08
C CYS A 13 -13.81 4.63 13.02
N GLY A 14 -13.50 3.83 11.99
CA GLY A 14 -14.39 3.54 10.86
C GLY A 14 -14.65 4.73 9.93
N GLY A 15 -13.85 5.80 10.01
CA GLY A 15 -13.96 6.95 9.12
C GLY A 15 -13.37 6.65 7.74
N GLU A 16 -13.95 7.21 6.69
CA GLU A 16 -13.72 6.79 5.30
C GLU A 16 -12.57 7.54 4.61
N PHE A 17 -11.97 8.56 5.24
CA PHE A 17 -11.00 9.44 4.56
C PHE A 17 -9.58 9.36 5.14
N PHE A 18 -8.63 8.95 4.30
CA PHE A 18 -7.21 8.96 4.62
C PHE A 18 -6.43 9.88 3.71
N HIS A 19 -5.55 10.69 4.32
CA HIS A 19 -4.54 11.40 3.56
C HIS A 19 -3.25 10.60 3.54
N LYS A 20 -2.79 10.23 2.34
CA LYS A 20 -1.55 9.49 2.11
C LYS A 20 -0.51 10.46 1.55
N SER A 21 0.58 10.62 2.28
CA SER A 21 1.75 11.35 1.78
C SER A 21 2.73 10.34 1.21
N THR A 22 2.98 10.40 -0.10
CA THR A 22 4.05 9.63 -0.75
C THR A 22 5.19 10.58 -1.06
N ASP A 23 6.12 10.76 -0.12
CA ASP A 23 7.35 11.50 -0.41
C ASP A 23 8.42 10.47 -0.79
N ASN A 24 8.67 10.33 -2.09
CA ASN A 24 9.57 9.33 -2.69
C ASN A 24 11.07 9.52 -2.33
N ARG A 25 11.40 10.24 -1.24
CA ARG A 25 12.79 10.43 -0.79
C ARG A 25 13.18 9.55 0.38
N ASP A 26 12.23 9.15 1.21
CA ASP A 26 12.47 8.21 2.30
C ASP A 26 11.29 7.23 2.38
N ILE A 27 11.54 5.93 2.19
CA ILE A 27 10.54 4.86 2.32
C ILE A 27 9.92 4.84 3.73
N GLU A 28 10.68 5.30 4.73
CA GLU A 28 10.19 5.53 6.09
C GLU A 28 9.23 6.73 6.20
N GLY A 29 9.22 7.65 5.22
CA GLY A 29 8.38 8.87 5.18
C GLY A 29 6.98 8.67 4.59
N ASN A 30 6.67 7.47 4.09
CA ASN A 30 5.35 7.18 3.57
C ASN A 30 4.40 6.89 4.73
N TYR A 31 3.60 7.90 5.10
CA TYR A 31 2.61 7.77 6.16
C TYR A 31 1.21 8.11 5.65
N ALA A 32 0.24 7.35 6.12
CA ALA A 32 -1.18 7.66 5.97
C ALA A 32 -1.73 8.15 7.31
N TYR A 33 -2.60 9.16 7.31
CA TYR A 33 -3.31 9.57 8.51
C TYR A 33 -4.80 9.69 8.26
N CYS A 34 -5.59 9.22 9.23
CA CYS A 34 -7.04 9.36 9.21
C CYS A 34 -7.42 10.81 9.54
N LEU A 35 -8.27 11.41 8.70
CA LEU A 35 -8.69 12.81 8.89
C LEU A 35 -9.78 12.98 9.96
N ASP A 36 -10.50 11.91 10.31
CA ASP A 36 -11.58 11.97 11.29
C ASP A 36 -11.10 11.77 12.73
N CYS A 37 -10.10 10.91 12.96
CA CYS A 37 -9.57 10.64 14.30
C CYS A 37 -8.08 11.01 14.50
N GLY A 38 -7.38 11.42 13.43
CA GLY A 38 -5.99 11.88 13.50
C GLY A 38 -4.95 10.79 13.71
N HIS A 39 -5.30 9.51 13.54
CA HIS A 39 -4.36 8.41 13.73
C HIS A 39 -3.47 8.20 12.50
N SER A 40 -2.15 8.06 12.70
CA SER A 40 -1.15 7.89 11.64
C SER A 40 -0.62 6.44 11.53
N TYR A 41 -0.33 5.99 10.31
CA TYR A 41 0.17 4.65 9.95
C TYR A 41 1.37 4.77 9.00
N ALA A 42 2.35 3.88 9.12
CA ALA A 42 3.49 3.79 8.21
C ALA A 42 3.17 2.84 7.04
N MET A 43 3.42 3.28 5.81
CA MET A 43 3.17 2.56 4.56
C MET A 43 4.52 2.11 3.98
N THR A 44 4.93 0.87 4.23
CA THR A 44 6.19 0.35 3.66
C THR A 44 6.02 0.00 2.17
N GLU A 45 6.94 0.43 1.31
CA GLU A 45 7.07 -0.08 -0.07
C GLU A 45 7.80 -1.43 -0.06
N ALA A 46 7.08 -2.51 0.21
CA ALA A 46 7.59 -3.86 0.05
C ALA A 46 7.12 -4.42 -1.30
N ALA A 47 8.07 -4.80 -2.16
CA ALA A 47 7.77 -5.59 -3.35
C ALA A 47 7.55 -7.04 -2.92
N TRP A 48 6.39 -7.61 -3.26
CA TRP A 48 6.14 -9.02 -3.06
C TRP A 48 7.10 -9.86 -3.90
N SER A 49 7.59 -10.94 -3.31
CA SER A 49 8.37 -11.97 -3.99
C SER A 49 7.53 -12.68 -5.04
N LEU A 50 8.19 -13.38 -5.97
CA LEU A 50 7.50 -14.18 -6.97
C LEU A 50 6.62 -15.26 -6.32
N GLU A 51 7.04 -15.78 -5.15
CA GLU A 51 6.31 -16.77 -4.38
C GLU A 51 5.02 -16.17 -3.81
N GLU A 52 5.11 -15.06 -3.07
CA GLU A 52 3.93 -14.35 -2.51
C GLU A 52 2.94 -13.93 -3.61
N VAL A 53 3.45 -13.41 -4.74
CA VAL A 53 2.59 -13.09 -5.88
C VAL A 53 1.92 -14.33 -6.45
N ASN A 54 2.61 -15.48 -6.49
CA ASN A 54 2.05 -16.70 -7.05
C ASN A 54 1.06 -17.40 -6.11
N GLU A 55 1.25 -17.32 -4.80
CA GLU A 55 0.26 -17.77 -3.81
C GLU A 55 -1.06 -17.05 -4.06
N GLU A 56 -1.02 -15.73 -4.16
CA GLU A 56 -2.20 -14.90 -4.43
C GLU A 56 -2.80 -15.22 -5.80
N ARG A 57 -1.98 -15.37 -6.84
CA ARG A 57 -2.49 -15.77 -8.16
C ARG A 57 -3.19 -17.11 -8.13
N ILE A 58 -2.73 -18.08 -7.34
CA ILE A 58 -3.38 -19.38 -7.20
C ILE A 58 -4.75 -19.22 -6.51
N GLU A 59 -4.85 -18.39 -5.47
CA GLU A 59 -6.14 -18.09 -4.81
C GLU A 59 -7.16 -17.51 -5.79
N TRP A 60 -6.71 -16.65 -6.71
CA TRP A 60 -7.54 -16.05 -7.75
C TRP A 60 -7.71 -16.92 -9.02
N GLU A 61 -7.31 -18.19 -8.98
CA GLU A 61 -7.34 -19.14 -10.11
C GLU A 61 -6.57 -18.65 -11.36
N LEU A 62 -5.62 -17.74 -11.17
CA LEU A 62 -4.74 -17.22 -12.20
C LEU A 62 -3.51 -18.13 -12.36
N LYS A 63 -3.03 -18.26 -13.60
CA LYS A 63 -1.79 -19.01 -13.84
C LYS A 63 -0.62 -18.37 -13.09
N PRO A 64 0.20 -19.14 -12.36
CA PRO A 64 1.37 -18.61 -11.68
C PRO A 64 2.35 -18.02 -12.71
N LEU A 65 3.02 -16.95 -12.32
CA LEU A 65 4.09 -16.32 -13.08
C LEU A 65 5.37 -17.14 -12.92
N THR A 66 6.14 -17.20 -14.01
CA THR A 66 7.49 -17.77 -13.99
C THR A 66 8.54 -16.75 -13.58
N GLU A 67 8.25 -15.46 -13.76
CA GLU A 67 9.09 -14.35 -13.34
C GLU A 67 8.23 -13.10 -13.10
N LEU A 68 8.64 -12.27 -12.15
CA LEU A 68 8.05 -10.94 -11.99
C LEU A 68 8.62 -10.02 -13.07
N LYS A 69 7.76 -9.20 -13.68
CA LYS A 69 8.25 -8.12 -14.54
C LYS A 69 9.14 -7.22 -13.70
N LYS A 70 10.28 -6.81 -14.25
CA LYS A 70 11.18 -5.85 -13.61
C LYS A 70 10.34 -4.63 -13.22
N GLN A 71 10.24 -4.38 -11.93
CA GLN A 71 9.66 -3.15 -11.42
C GLN A 71 10.62 -2.04 -11.84
N VAL A 72 10.19 -1.22 -12.78
CA VAL A 72 10.93 -0.02 -13.15
C VAL A 72 10.52 1.02 -12.14
N ASN A 73 11.48 1.46 -11.32
CA ASN A 73 11.30 2.59 -10.40
C ASN A 73 10.95 3.87 -11.16
#